data_AF-A0A3M1XJB4-F1
#
_entry.id   AF-A0A3M1XJB4-F1
#
_cell.length_a   1.000
_cell.length_b   1.000
_cell.length_c   1.000
_cell.angle_alpha   90.00
_cell.angle_beta   90.00
_cell.angle_gamma   90.00
#
_symmetry.space_group_name_H-M   'P 1'
#
loop_
_entity.id
_entity.type
_entity.pdbx_description
1 polymer ?
#
loop_
_entity_poly.entity_id
_entity_poly.type
_entity_poly.pdbx_seq_one_letter_code
_entity_poly.pdbx_strand_id
1 'polypeptide(L)'
;MFGDKQTKHQRLRKLVAILSEREASAEELAGCLGVSKTTIYDDLLVLEKLGELPCEHKGRFSLLRKWFPPSRRNSSLRCAAKLPFSAPRSAKT
;
A
#
# COMPACT_ATOMS: atom_id res chain seq x y z
N MET A 1 -22.99 12.68 5.98
CA MET A 1 -21.67 12.33 6.55
C MET A 1 -20.95 11.44 5.54
N PHE A 2 -20.08 12.01 4.71
CA PHE A 2 -19.23 11.21 3.81
C PHE A 2 -17.87 11.09 4.50
N GLY A 3 -17.78 10.15 5.45
CA GLY A 3 -16.52 9.78 6.05
C GLY A 3 -15.58 9.33 4.95
N ASP A 4 -14.33 9.81 5.00
CA ASP A 4 -13.22 9.47 4.12
C ASP A 4 -13.40 8.09 3.50
N LYS A 5 -13.69 8.05 2.19
CA LYS A 5 -13.73 6.81 1.43
C LYS A 5 -12.32 6.27 1.38
N GLN A 6 -11.90 5.58 2.44
CA GLN A 6 -10.63 4.88 2.47
C GLN A 6 -10.66 3.90 1.31
N THR A 7 -9.85 4.18 0.29
CA THR A 7 -9.82 3.36 -0.91
C THR A 7 -9.38 1.96 -0.54
N LYS A 8 -9.92 0.93 -1.20
CA LYS A 8 -9.54 -0.48 -0.98
C LYS A 8 -8.01 -0.65 -0.95
N HIS A 9 -7.29 0.07 -1.83
CA HIS A 9 -5.83 0.11 -1.87
C HIS A 9 -5.19 0.69 -0.60
N GLN A 10 -5.69 1.81 -0.05
CA GLN A 10 -5.16 2.35 1.20
C GLN A 10 -5.38 1.41 2.38
N ARG A 11 -6.53 0.72 2.42
CA ARG A 11 -6.83 -0.25 3.47
C ARG A 11 -5.88 -1.45 3.42
N LEU A 12 -5.69 -2.04 2.25
CA LEU A 12 -4.75 -3.15 2.04
C LEU A 12 -3.31 -2.76 2.42
N ARG A 13 -2.86 -1.55 2.05
CA ARG A 13 -1.52 -1.06 2.43
C ARG A 13 -1.33 -0.96 3.95
N LYS A 14 -2.32 -0.45 4.68
CA LYS A 14 -2.27 -0.40 6.14
C LYS A 14 -2.28 -1.79 6.76
N LEU A 15 -3.09 -2.70 6.21
CA LEU A 15 -3.16 -4.09 6.67
C LEU A 15 -1.81 -4.79 6.52
N VAL A 16 -1.16 -4.63 5.37
CA VAL A 16 0.22 -5.15 5.14
C VAL A 16 1.22 -4.53 6.10
N ALA A 17 1.17 -3.22 6.35
CA ALA A 17 2.08 -2.58 7.29
C ALA A 17 1.95 -3.15 8.71
N ILE A 18 0.72 -3.31 9.20
CA ILE A 18 0.46 -3.88 10.54
C ILE A 18 0.96 -5.33 10.62
N LEU A 19 0.60 -6.16 9.64
CA LEU A 19 1.00 -7.58 9.62
C LEU A 19 2.49 -7.82 9.37
N SER A 20 3.19 -6.82 8.83
CA SER A 20 4.66 -6.84 8.66
C SER A 20 5.40 -6.52 9.95
N GLU A 21 4.79 -5.71 10.83
CA GLU A 21 5.37 -5.31 12.11
C GLU A 21 5.04 -6.29 13.22
N ARG A 22 3.81 -6.81 13.26
CA ARG A 22 3.34 -7.71 14.33
C ARG A 22 2.25 -8.66 13.88
N GLU A 23 2.08 -9.74 14.64
CA GLU A 23 0.91 -10.59 14.55
C GLU A 23 -0.33 -9.90 15.14
N ALA A 24 -1.44 -9.88 14.40
CA ALA A 24 -2.70 -9.27 14.84
C ALA A 24 -3.91 -10.16 14.57
N SER A 25 -4.90 -10.16 15.46
CA SER A 25 -6.16 -10.88 15.22
C SER A 25 -7.06 -10.12 14.24
N ALA A 26 -8.02 -10.82 13.62
CA ALA A 26 -9.03 -10.18 12.78
C ALA A 26 -9.81 -9.08 13.52
N GLU A 27 -9.99 -9.21 14.84
CA GLU A 27 -10.68 -8.21 15.66
C GLU A 27 -9.84 -6.95 15.84
N GLU A 28 -8.55 -7.11 16.11
CA GLU A 28 -7.61 -6.00 16.25
C GLU A 28 -7.46 -5.24 14.92
N LEU A 29 -7.39 -5.97 13.81
CA LEU A 29 -7.32 -5.39 12.46
C LEU A 29 -8.61 -4.64 12.10
N ALA A 30 -9.77 -5.24 12.37
CA ALA A 30 -11.07 -4.62 12.16
C ALA A 30 -11.20 -3.32 12.96
N GLY A 31 -10.81 -3.35 14.24
CA GLY A 31 -10.81 -2.17 15.11
C GLY A 31 -9.84 -1.07 14.63
N CYS A 32 -8.62 -1.43 14.24
CA CYS A 32 -7.63 -0.46 13.76
C CYS A 32 -8.02 0.18 12.40
N LEU A 33 -8.70 -0.58 11.54
CA LEU A 33 -9.09 -0.13 10.20
C LEU A 33 -10.52 0.42 10.13
N GLY A 34 -11.30 0.31 11.21
CA GLY A 34 -12.69 0.75 11.25
C GLY A 34 -13.60 -0.02 10.29
N VAL A 35 -13.31 -1.30 10.05
CA VAL A 35 -14.08 -2.16 9.14
C VAL A 35 -14.61 -3.40 9.84
N SER A 36 -15.55 -4.11 9.21
CA SER A 36 -16.04 -5.38 9.75
C SER A 36 -14.98 -6.49 9.67
N LYS A 37 -15.08 -7.48 10.56
CA LYS A 37 -14.24 -8.69 10.49
C LYS A 37 -14.37 -9.40 9.14
N THR A 38 -15.56 -9.44 8.55
CA THR A 38 -15.79 -10.01 7.21
C THR A 38 -14.97 -9.30 6.14
N THR A 39 -14.88 -7.97 6.19
CA THR A 39 -14.04 -7.19 5.26
C THR A 39 -12.56 -7.53 5.42
N ILE A 40 -12.11 -7.79 6.65
CA ILE A 40 -10.73 -8.23 6.91
C ILE A 40 -10.47 -9.59 6.26
N TYR A 41 -11.37 -10.57 6.41
CA TYR A 41 -11.23 -11.87 5.74
C TYR A 41 -11.19 -11.73 4.22
N ASP A 42 -12.07 -10.92 3.63
CA ASP A 42 -12.05 -10.64 2.19
C ASP A 42 -10.74 -9.97 1.76
N ASP A 43 -10.23 -9.02 2.54
CA ASP A 43 -8.97 -8.32 2.25
C ASP A 43 -7.76 -9.27 2.40
N LEU A 44 -7.77 -10.19 3.36
CA LEU A 44 -6.72 -11.23 3.51
C LEU A 44 -6.67 -12.15 2.28
N LEU A 45 -7.83 -12.57 1.75
CA LEU A 45 -7.90 -13.32 0.49
C LEU A 45 -7.37 -12.52 -0.70
N VAL A 46 -7.60 -11.20 -0.71
CA VAL A 46 -7.04 -10.33 -1.75
C VAL A 46 -5.51 -10.23 -1.61
N LEU A 47 -4.98 -10.15 -0.40
CA LEU A 47 -3.53 -10.14 -0.16
C LEU A 47 -2.87 -11.44 -0.62
N GLU A 48 -3.49 -12.59 -0.31
CA GLU A 48 -3.03 -13.90 -0.78
C GLU A 48 -2.95 -13.95 -2.32
N LYS A 49 -3.99 -13.45 -3.00
CA LYS A 49 -4.01 -13.33 -4.47
C LYS A 49 -2.96 -12.38 -5.04
N LEU A 50 -2.50 -11.41 -4.23
CA LEU A 50 -1.44 -10.47 -4.61
C LEU A 50 -0.04 -11.02 -4.33
N GLY A 51 0.07 -12.21 -3.72
CA GLY A 51 1.35 -12.84 -3.37
C GLY A 51 1.89 -12.45 -1.99
N GLU A 52 1.13 -11.68 -1.21
CA GLU A 52 1.38 -11.50 0.22
C GLU A 52 0.78 -12.73 0.91
N LEU A 53 1.58 -13.57 1.57
CA LEU A 53 1.12 -14.82 2.19
C LEU A 53 0.82 -14.58 3.68
N PRO A 54 -0.41 -14.18 4.06
CA PRO A 54 -0.77 -14.13 5.47
C PRO A 54 -0.82 -15.55 6.03
N CYS A 55 -0.02 -15.80 7.06
CA CYS A 55 -0.14 -17.01 7.85
C CYS A 55 -1.06 -16.76 9.04
N GLU A 56 -2.02 -17.65 9.22
CA GLU A 56 -2.84 -17.71 10.42
C GLU A 56 -2.22 -18.68 11.43
N HIS A 57 -1.94 -18.20 12.64
CA HIS A 57 -1.47 -19.02 13.75
C HIS A 57 -2.30 -18.69 15.00
N LYS A 58 -3.07 -19.67 15.48
CA LYS A 58 -3.96 -19.55 16.66
C LYS A 58 -4.92 -18.34 16.60
N GLY A 59 -5.47 -18.05 15.41
CA GLY A 59 -6.39 -16.91 15.21
C GLY A 59 -5.70 -15.54 15.13
N ARG A 60 -4.36 -15.51 15.05
CA ARG A 60 -3.58 -14.30 14.75
C ARG A 60 -3.00 -14.43 13.34
N PHE A 61 -2.97 -13.32 12.62
CA PHE A 61 -2.39 -13.24 11.28
C PHE A 61 -1.01 -12.58 11.37
N SER A 62 -0.03 -13.13 10.66
CA SER A 62 1.27 -12.51 10.34
C SER A 62 1.53 -12.59 8.86
N LEU A 63 2.34 -11.69 8.32
CA LEU A 63 2.90 -11.90 6.99
C LEU A 63 4.10 -12.84 7.07
N LEU A 64 4.00 -14.00 6.43
CA LEU A 64 5.16 -14.84 6.20
C LEU A 64 6.06 -14.11 5.19
N ARG A 65 7.18 -13.60 5.67
CA ARG A 65 8.03 -12.68 4.92
C ARG A 65 8.29 -13.15 3.48
N LYS A 66 7.82 -12.31 2.55
CA LYS A 66 8.62 -11.64 1.50
C LYS A 66 8.60 -12.28 0.12
N TRP A 67 7.59 -11.91 -0.67
CA TRP A 67 7.85 -11.57 -2.07
C TRP A 67 7.77 -10.05 -2.24
N PHE A 68 8.92 -9.43 -2.50
CA PHE A 68 8.97 -8.01 -2.88
C PHE A 68 8.21 -7.83 -4.19
N PRO A 69 7.17 -6.97 -4.28
CA PRO A 69 6.84 -6.42 -5.58
C PRO A 69 8.07 -5.64 -6.07
N PRO A 70 8.44 -5.71 -7.38
CA PRO A 70 9.51 -4.88 -7.89
C PRO A 70 9.12 -3.44 -7.58
N SER A 71 10.01 -2.75 -6.86
CA SER A 71 9.93 -1.34 -6.51
C SER A 71 9.44 -0.53 -7.72
N ARG A 72 8.13 -0.29 -7.83
CA ARG A 72 7.60 0.72 -8.74
C ARG A 72 7.86 2.05 -8.05
N ARG A 73 9.09 2.56 -8.27
CA ARG A 73 9.39 3.99 -8.26
C ARG A 73 8.30 4.69 -9.05
N ASN A 74 7.32 5.24 -8.37
CA ASN A 74 6.49 6.30 -8.92
C ASN A 74 7.36 7.56 -8.93
N SER A 75 8.13 7.73 -10.02
CA SER A 75 8.75 9.00 -10.39
C SER A 75 7.67 10.01 -10.79
N SER A 76 6.82 10.38 -9.83
CA SER A 76 5.89 11.50 -9.93
C SER A 76 6.12 12.44 -8.76
N LEU A 77 7.31 13.04 -8.76
CA LEU A 77 7.44 14.44 -8.36
C LEU A 77 7.35 15.27 -9.63
N ARG A 78 6.13 15.57 -10.09
CA ARG A 78 5.93 16.81 -10.83
C ARG A 78 5.74 17.90 -9.78
N CYS A 79 6.81 18.61 -9.45
CA CYS A 79 6.74 19.95 -8.86
C CYS A 79 7.98 20.75 -9.27
N ALA A 80 7.76 21.69 -10.19
CA ALA A 80 8.38 23.02 -10.24
C ALA A 80 9.93 23.14 -10.22
N ALA A 81 10.51 23.26 -11.40
CA ALA A 81 11.57 24.25 -11.64
C ALA A 81 11.38 24.84 -13.03
N LYS A 82 10.91 26.09 -13.04
CA LYS A 82 10.68 26.94 -14.20
C LYS A 82 12.05 27.34 -14.74
N LEU A 83 12.52 26.70 -15.81
CA LEU A 83 13.65 27.21 -16.58
C LEU A 83 13.09 27.99 -17.77
N PRO A 84 13.46 29.27 -17.95
CA PRO A 84 12.91 30.07 -19.01
C PRO A 84 13.42 29.57 -20.36
N PHE A 85 12.47 29.52 -21.28
CA PHE A 85 12.65 29.52 -22.72
C PHE A 85 13.78 30.49 -23.13
N SER A 86 14.86 29.98 -23.70
CA SER A 86 15.77 30.77 -24.54
C SER A 86 16.38 29.86 -25.60
N ALA A 87 15.98 30.14 -26.83
CA ALA A 87 16.31 29.45 -28.07
C ALA A 87 17.78 29.70 -28.50
N PRO A 88 18.25 29.08 -29.60
CA PRO A 88 19.66 28.79 -29.86
C PRO A 88 20.42 29.98 -30.47
N ARG A 89 21.75 29.98 -30.35
CA ARG A 89 22.63 30.68 -31.32
C ARG A 89 23.69 29.73 -31.85
N SER A 90 23.64 29.54 -33.16
CA SER A 90 24.74 29.15 -34.02
C SER A 90 26.06 29.80 -33.65
N ALA A 91 27.16 29.07 -33.75
CA ALA A 91 28.36 29.57 -34.41
C ALA A 91 29.25 28.40 -34.85
N LYS A 92 29.56 28.43 -36.14
CA LYS A 92 30.36 27.52 -36.94
C LYS A 92 31.75 28.16 -37.04
N THR A 93 32.83 27.45 -36.76
CA THR A 93 34.16 27.71 -37.34
C THR A 93 34.95 26.41 -37.30
#